data_AF-A0A5K1H2F2-F1
#
_entry.id   AF-A0A5K1H2F2-F1
#
_cell.length_a   1.000
_cell.length_b   1.000
_cell.length_c   1.000
_cell.angle_alpha   90.00
_cell.angle_beta   90.00
_cell.angle_gamma   90.00
#
_symmetry.space_group_name_H-M   'P 1'
#
loop_
_entity.id
_entity.type
_entity.pdbx_description
1 polymer ?
#
loop_
_entity_poly.entity_id
_entity_poly.type
_entity_poly.pdbx_seq_one_letter_code
_entity_poly.pdbx_strand_id
1 'polypeptide(L)' 'EFEKMKEKAPDNFRLDFAVSREQTNEKGEKMYIQTRMAQYAEELWELLKKDNTFVYMCGLKGMEKGIDDIMTSLAARD' A
#
# COMPACT_ATOMS: atom_id res chain seq x y z
N GLU A 1 -11.33 9.10 -12.86
CA GLU A 1 -10.15 9.20 -13.76
C GLU A 1 -9.22 8.01 -13.62
N PHE A 2 -8.77 7.67 -12.40
CA PHE A 2 -7.85 6.55 -12.16
C PHE A 2 -8.32 5.20 -12.74
N GLU A 3 -9.61 4.89 -12.71
CA GLU A 3 -10.14 3.67 -13.33
C GLU A 3 -9.92 3.64 -14.86
N LYS A 4 -10.08 4.79 -15.54
CA LYS A 4 -9.76 4.91 -16.97
C LYS A 4 -8.27 4.76 -17.25
N MET A 5 -7.41 5.17 -16.32
CA MET A 5 -5.96 4.95 -16.45
C MET A 5 -5.61 3.47 -16.33
N LYS A 6 -6.25 2.76 -15.39
CA LYS A 6 -6.12 1.30 -15.25
C LYS A 6 -6.63 0.55 -16.47
N GLU A 7 -7.74 0.99 -17.07
CA GLU A 7 -8.24 0.42 -18.33
C GLU A 7 -7.25 0.62 -19.49
N LYS A 8 -6.62 1.79 -19.58
CA LYS A 8 -5.67 2.12 -20.67
C LYS A 8 -4.31 1.41 -20.55
N ALA A 9 -3.87 1.13 -19.33
CA ALA A 9 -2.54 0.57 -19.06
C ALA A 9 -2.59 -0.50 -17.96
N PRO A 10 -3.32 -1.62 -18.18
CA PRO A 10 -3.63 -2.60 -17.13
C PRO A 10 -2.40 -3.29 -16.54
N ASP A 11 -1.35 -3.48 -17.35
CA ASP A 11 -0.10 -4.16 -16.93
C ASP A 11 0.90 -3.20 -16.26
N ASN A 12 0.73 -1.88 -16.45
CA ASN A 12 1.68 -0.86 -16.01
C ASN A 12 1.13 0.03 -14.90
N PHE A 13 -0.17 -0.03 -14.61
CA PHE A 13 -0.83 0.78 -13.60
C PHE A 13 -1.77 -0.05 -12.72
N ARG A 14 -1.38 -0.21 -11.46
CA ARG A 14 -2.22 -0.79 -10.41
C ARG A 14 -2.83 0.30 -9.54
N LEU A 15 -4.09 0.10 -9.18
CA LEU A 15 -4.87 1.01 -8.33
C LEU A 15 -5.57 0.20 -7.25
N ASP A 16 -5.36 0.63 -6.01
CA ASP A 16 -5.95 0.06 -4.80
C ASP A 16 -6.56 1.17 -3.95
N PHE A 17 -7.83 0.99 -3.55
CA PHE A 17 -8.53 1.92 -2.66
C PHE A 17 -8.59 1.38 -1.23
N ALA A 18 -8.48 2.29 -0.25
CA ALA A 18 -8.62 1.98 1.17
C ALA A 18 -9.69 2.89 1.81
N VAL A 19 -10.93 2.40 1.85
CA VAL A 19 -12.09 3.18 2.32
C VAL A 19 -12.44 2.79 3.75
N SER A 20 -11.76 3.42 4.72
CA SER A 20 -11.79 3.04 6.15
C SER A 20 -13.17 2.94 6.83
N ARG A 21 -14.22 3.53 6.25
CA ARG A 21 -15.59 3.52 6.80
C ARG A 21 -16.53 2.53 6.10
N GLU A 22 -16.08 1.89 5.02
CA GLU A 22 -16.86 0.97 4.20
C GLU A 22 -16.20 -0.41 4.07
N GLN A 23 -14.89 -0.47 4.30
CA GLN A 23 -14.08 -1.66 4.12
C GLN A 23 -13.37 -2.03 5.42
N THR A 24 -13.28 -3.33 5.68
CA THR A 24 -12.50 -3.92 6.77
C THR A 24 -11.59 -5.04 6.24
N ASN A 25 -10.49 -5.32 6.95
CA ASN A 25 -9.71 -6.52 6.67
C ASN A 25 -10.33 -7.76 7.33
N GLU A 26 -9.68 -8.91 7.20
CA GLU A 26 -10.12 -10.20 7.78
C GLU A 26 -10.24 -10.18 9.32
N LYS A 27 -9.55 -9.24 9.98
CA LYS A 27 -9.58 -9.04 11.43
C LYS A 27 -10.66 -8.03 11.87
N GLY A 28 -11.44 -7.49 10.93
CA GLY A 28 -12.45 -6.46 11.22
C GLY A 28 -11.85 -5.06 11.44
N GLU A 29 -10.56 -4.86 11.17
CA GLU A 29 -9.91 -3.56 11.32
C GLU A 29 -10.28 -2.67 10.13
N LYS A 30 -10.43 -1.36 10.40
CA LYS A 30 -10.73 -0.37 9.35
C LYS A 30 -9.67 -0.38 8.25
N MET A 31 -10.11 -0.32 7.01
CA MET A 31 -9.21 -0.28 5.85
C MET A 31 -8.57 1.10 5.66
N TYR A 32 -7.54 1.41 6.44
CA TYR A 32 -6.62 2.51 6.16
C TYR A 32 -5.56 2.09 5.11
N ILE A 33 -4.77 3.04 4.61
CA ILE A 33 -3.75 2.77 3.58
C ILE A 33 -2.77 1.68 4.01
N GLN A 34 -2.28 1.74 5.26
CA GLN A 34 -1.40 0.73 5.81
C GLN A 34 -2.08 -0.64 5.88
N THR A 35 -3.37 -0.69 6.26
CA THR A 35 -4.15 -1.94 6.29
C THR A 35 -4.27 -2.58 4.90
N ARG A 36 -4.44 -1.76 3.84
CA ARG A 36 -4.46 -2.24 2.46
C ARG A 36 -3.08 -2.71 2.00
N MET A 37 -2.03 -1.94 2.30
CA MET A 37 -0.65 -2.31 1.97
C MET A 37 -0.23 -3.63 2.61
N ALA A 38 -0.70 -3.92 3.83
CA ALA A 38 -0.43 -5.19 4.52
C ALA A 38 -0.90 -6.43 3.73
N GLN A 39 -1.93 -6.30 2.88
CA GLN A 39 -2.40 -7.40 2.03
C GLN A 39 -1.43 -7.73 0.89
N TYR A 40 -0.56 -6.78 0.55
CA TYR A 40 0.43 -6.88 -0.53
C TYR A 40 1.86 -6.79 0.01
N ALA A 41 2.05 -7.08 1.31
CA ALA A 41 3.28 -6.76 2.02
C ALA A 41 4.53 -7.40 1.38
N GLU A 42 4.44 -8.68 1.02
CA GLU A 42 5.53 -9.42 0.35
C GLU A 42 5.85 -8.84 -1.03
N GLU A 43 4.83 -8.53 -1.83
CA GLU A 43 5.04 -7.94 -3.17
C GLU A 43 5.66 -6.54 -3.09
N LEU A 44 5.17 -5.70 -2.18
CA LEU A 44 5.72 -4.37 -1.95
C LEU A 44 7.17 -4.46 -1.48
N TRP A 45 7.50 -5.42 -0.62
CA TRP A 45 8.88 -5.66 -0.17
C TRP A 45 9.80 -6.06 -1.33
N GLU A 46 9.38 -6.99 -2.18
CA GLU A 46 10.14 -7.40 -3.36
C GLU A 46 10.33 -6.26 -4.36
N LEU A 47 9.37 -5.33 -4.48
CA LEU A 47 9.56 -4.11 -5.27
C LEU A 47 10.58 -3.18 -4.62
N LEU A 48 10.48 -2.95 -3.32
CA LEU A 48 11.36 -2.04 -2.58
C LEU A 48 12.84 -2.45 -2.61
N LYS A 49 13.13 -3.75 -2.71
CA LYS A 49 14.49 -4.26 -2.85
C LYS A 49 15.13 -3.95 -4.22
N LYS A 50 14.36 -3.49 -5.21
CA LYS A 50 14.89 -3.17 -6.55
C LYS A 50 15.41 -1.74 -6.57
N ASP A 51 16.62 -1.56 -7.11
CA ASP A 51 17.28 -0.24 -7.23
C ASP A 51 16.50 0.78 -8.07
N ASN A 52 15.55 0.32 -8.88
CA ASN A 52 14.72 1.16 -9.73
C ASN A 52 13.33 1.46 -9.15
N THR A 53 13.08 1.14 -7.88
CA THR A 53 11.82 1.43 -7.20
C THR A 53 11.91 2.75 -6.44
N PHE A 54 10.97 3.65 -6.73
CA PHE A 54 10.84 4.95 -6.07
C PHE A 54 9.50 5.02 -5.35
N VAL A 55 9.50 5.43 -4.09
CA VAL A 55 8.29 5.58 -3.27
C VAL A 55 8.00 7.05 -3.04
N TYR A 56 6.72 7.41 -3.21
CA TYR A 56 6.20 8.73 -2.91
C TYR A 56 5.09 8.61 -1.88
N MET A 57 5.15 9.43 -0.84
CA MET A 57 4.14 9.51 0.21
C MET A 57 3.67 10.95 0.35
N CYS A 58 2.36 11.17 0.38
CA CYS A 58 1.77 12.49 0.54
C CYS A 58 0.42 12.39 1.26
N GLY A 59 0.18 13.29 2.20
CA GLY A 59 -1.07 13.34 2.97
C GLY A 59 -0.88 13.94 4.35
N LEU A 60 -1.72 13.50 5.29
CA LEU A 60 -1.66 13.98 6.68
C LEU A 60 -0.41 13.43 7.38
N LYS A 61 0.21 14.26 8.22
CA LYS A 61 1.42 13.90 8.99
C LYS A 61 1.31 12.56 9.75
N GLY A 62 0.12 12.20 10.22
CA GLY A 62 -0.09 10.95 10.94
C GLY A 62 -0.06 9.68 10.09
N MET A 63 -0.03 9.78 8.76
CA MET A 63 -0.05 8.61 7.88
C MET A 63 1.26 7.81 7.90
N GLU A 64 2.38 8.52 8.11
CA GLU A 64 3.74 7.96 8.08
C GLU A 64 3.90 6.82 9.08
N LYS A 65 3.48 7.06 10.33
CA LYS A 65 3.63 6.08 11.42
C LYS A 65 3.03 4.71 11.08
N GLY A 66 1.82 4.68 10.54
CA GLY A 66 1.16 3.41 10.22
C GLY A 66 1.83 2.66 9.07
N ILE A 67 2.46 3.39 8.13
CA ILE A 67 3.21 2.79 7.03
C ILE A 67 4.56 2.26 7.55
N ASP A 68 5.27 3.05 8.36
CA ASP A 68 6.56 2.66 8.96
C ASP A 68 6.46 1.41 9.83
N ASP A 69 5.38 1.24 10.59
CA ASP A 69 5.14 0.05 11.41
C ASP A 69 5.11 -1.23 10.54
N ILE A 70 4.50 -1.17 9.35
CA ILE A 70 4.46 -2.29 8.40
C ILE A 70 5.83 -2.50 7.77
N MET A 71 6.47 -1.42 7.36
CA MET A 71 7.78 -1.47 6.70
C MET A 71 8.86 -2.07 7.62
N THR A 72 8.85 -1.69 8.89
CA THR A 72 9.78 -2.20 9.91
C THR A 72 9.60 -3.71 10.11
N SER A 73 8.34 -4.18 10.14
CA SER A 73 8.04 -5.61 10.26
C SER A 73 8.54 -6.42 9.07
N LEU A 74 8.44 -5.88 7.85
CA LEU A 74 8.95 -6.53 6.64
C LEU A 74 10.46 -6.60 6.63
N ALA A 75 11.13 -5.48 6.92
CA ALA A 75 12.60 -5.42 6.95
C ALA A 75 13.20 -6.34 8.01
N ALA A 76 12.51 -6.55 9.15
CA ALA A 76 13.00 -7.44 10.21
C ALA A 76 12.93 -8.94 9.86
N ARG A 77 12.27 -9.31 8.76
CA ARG A 77 12.11 -10.71 8.31
C ARG A 77 13.12 -11.11 7.23
N ASP A 78 13.86 -10.15 6.68
CA ASP A 78 14.92 -10.32 5.66
C ASP A 78 16.29 -10.51 6.33
#